data_AF-A0AAD7QIX0-F1
#
_entry.id   AF-A0AAD7QIX0-F1
#
_cell.length_a   1.000
_cell.length_b   1.000
_cell.length_c   1.000
_cell.angle_alpha   90.00
_cell.angle_beta   90.00
_cell.angle_gamma   90.00
#
_symmetry.space_group_name_H-M   'P 1'
#
loop_
_entity.id
_entity.type
_entity.pdbx_description
1 polymer ?
#
loop_
_entity_poly.entity_id
_entity_poly.type
_entity_poly.pdbx_seq_one_letter_code
_entity_poly.pdbx_strand_id
1 'polypeptide(L)' 'MLESWCWFKKIRKPPYFKRWINLKILFHDGGMRCNLNEAVEIAGLAWQGSAHCGLDDAKSNGRLLSLLMNQVLNSLLQTL' A
#
# COMPACT_ATOMS: atom_id res chain seq x y z
N MET A 1 -14.25 -2.54 -7.06
CA MET A 1 -13.93 -3.97 -6.87
C MET A 1 -14.73 -4.58 -5.71
N LEU A 2 -14.41 -4.31 -4.43
CA LEU A 2 -15.07 -4.95 -3.28
C LEU A 2 -16.60 -4.74 -3.23
N GLU A 3 -17.07 -3.49 -3.36
CA GLU A 3 -18.50 -3.18 -3.23
C GLU A 3 -19.35 -3.86 -4.32
N SER A 4 -18.88 -3.82 -5.57
CA SER A 4 -19.51 -4.50 -6.69
C SER A 4 -19.59 -6.02 -6.48
N TRP A 5 -18.52 -6.63 -5.92
CA TRP A 5 -18.51 -8.06 -5.59
C TRP A 5 -19.46 -8.42 -4.45
N CYS A 6 -19.52 -7.60 -3.40
CA CYS A 6 -20.49 -7.75 -2.32
C CYS A 6 -21.94 -7.68 -2.85
N TRP A 7 -22.21 -6.71 -3.72
CA TRP A 7 -23.51 -6.58 -4.38
C TRP A 7 -23.85 -7.80 -5.23
N PHE A 8 -22.93 -8.21 -6.12
CA PHE A 8 -23.11 -9.38 -6.99
C PHE A 8 -23.36 -10.68 -6.20
N LYS A 9 -22.63 -10.87 -5.09
CA LYS A 9 -22.76 -12.04 -4.21
C LYS A 9 -23.92 -11.93 -3.22
N LYS A 10 -24.66 -10.82 -3.21
CA LYS A 10 -25.73 -10.53 -2.22
C LYS A 10 -25.25 -10.63 -0.77
N ILE A 11 -24.00 -10.26 -0.53
CA ILE A 11 -23.39 -10.22 0.81
C ILE A 11 -23.36 -8.76 1.28
N ARG A 12 -23.87 -8.50 2.49
CA ARG A 12 -23.75 -7.18 3.11
C ARG A 12 -22.28 -6.88 3.39
N LYS A 13 -21.78 -5.75 2.88
CA LYS A 13 -20.40 -5.32 3.14
C LYS A 13 -20.15 -5.18 4.64
N PRO A 14 -19.19 -5.93 5.22
CA PRO A 14 -18.87 -5.80 6.63
C PRO A 14 -18.41 -4.37 6.99
N PRO A 15 -18.83 -3.80 8.15
CA PRO A 15 -18.54 -2.42 8.51
C PRO A 15 -17.05 -2.08 8.61
N TYR A 16 -16.21 -3.04 9.00
CA TYR A 16 -14.76 -2.83 9.15
C TYR A 16 -14.08 -2.51 7.82
N PHE A 17 -14.62 -2.97 6.68
CA PHE A 17 -14.14 -2.58 5.34
C PHE A 17 -14.55 -1.14 4.93
N LYS A 18 -15.11 -0.33 5.83
CA LYS A 18 -15.37 1.10 5.55
C LYS A 18 -14.15 1.99 5.81
N ARG A 19 -13.13 1.48 6.49
CA ARG A 19 -11.91 2.22 6.80
C ARG A 19 -10.71 1.43 6.31
N TRP A 20 -9.79 2.11 5.61
CA TRP A 20 -8.54 1.53 5.14
C TRP A 20 -7.50 2.65 4.99
N ILE A 21 -6.24 2.26 4.98
CA ILE A 21 -5.12 3.17 4.72
C ILE A 21 -4.80 3.09 3.23
N ASN A 22 -4.87 4.21 2.52
CA ASN A 22 -4.47 4.28 1.13
C ASN A 22 -3.00 4.68 1.02
N LEU A 23 -2.11 3.69 0.88
CA LEU A 23 -0.67 3.94 0.75
C LEU A 23 -0.31 4.81 -0.45
N LYS A 24 -1.14 4.83 -1.52
CA LYS A 24 -0.87 5.67 -2.69
C LYS A 24 -0.75 7.14 -2.32
N ILE A 25 -1.52 7.62 -1.34
CA ILE A 25 -1.48 9.04 -0.93
C ILE A 25 -0.06 9.43 -0.53
N LEU A 26 0.69 8.54 0.13
CA LEU A 26 2.05 8.83 0.59
C LEU A 26 3.04 9.04 -0.56
N PHE A 27 2.81 8.37 -1.70
CA PHE A 27 3.68 8.50 -2.87
C PHE A 27 3.18 9.56 -3.85
N HIS A 28 1.86 9.77 -3.92
CA HIS A 28 1.23 10.69 -4.85
C HIS A 28 1.19 12.14 -4.34
N ASP A 29 1.04 12.35 -3.03
CA ASP A 29 0.94 13.68 -2.40
C ASP A 29 2.32 14.35 -2.23
N GLY A 30 3.40 13.59 -2.35
CA GLY A 30 4.78 14.10 -2.47
C GLY A 30 5.14 14.65 -3.85
N GLY A 31 4.16 14.84 -4.75
CA GLY A 31 4.37 15.38 -6.10
C GLY A 31 4.73 14.36 -7.18
N MET A 32 4.91 13.08 -6.84
CA MET A 32 5.20 12.01 -7.81
C MET A 32 3.97 11.18 -8.16
N ARG A 33 3.48 11.32 -9.39
CA ARG A 33 2.53 10.35 -9.94
C ARG A 33 3.27 9.07 -10.29
N CYS A 34 3.36 8.13 -9.35
CA CYS A 34 3.99 6.84 -9.57
C CYS A 34 3.04 5.66 -9.32
N ASN A 35 3.23 4.60 -10.08
CA ASN A 35 2.57 3.31 -9.91
C ASN A 35 3.25 2.48 -8.81
N LEU A 36 2.70 1.30 -8.47
CA LEU A 36 3.23 0.49 -7.38
C LEU A 36 4.67 0.02 -7.63
N ASN A 37 5.00 -0.32 -8.88
CA ASN A 37 6.34 -0.78 -9.23
C ASN A 37 7.35 0.37 -9.10
N GLU A 38 7.03 1.52 -9.68
CA GLU A 38 7.83 2.73 -9.53
C GLU A 38 8.01 3.13 -8.06
N ALA A 39 6.96 3.04 -7.23
CA ALA A 39 7.06 3.33 -5.80
C ALA A 39 8.00 2.37 -5.06
N VAL A 40 7.99 1.08 -5.43
CA VAL A 40 8.93 0.06 -4.91
C VAL A 40 10.37 0.41 -5.30
N GLU A 41 10.60 0.75 -6.56
CA GLU A 41 11.93 1.14 -7.06
C GLU A 41 12.45 2.43 -6.42
N ILE A 42 11.61 3.47 -6.33
CA ILE A 42 11.93 4.76 -5.68
C ILE A 42 12.28 4.55 -4.20
N ALA A 43 11.61 3.62 -3.53
CA ALA A 43 11.91 3.24 -2.15
C ALA A 43 13.22 2.46 -2.00
N GLY A 44 13.97 2.23 -3.09
CA GLY A 44 15.21 1.45 -3.10
C GLY A 44 14.99 -0.05 -2.94
N LEU A 45 13.76 -0.53 -3.17
CA LEU A 45 13.41 -1.94 -3.10
C LEU A 45 13.38 -2.54 -4.51
N ALA A 46 13.84 -3.78 -4.66
CA ALA A 46 13.63 -4.55 -5.88
C ALA A 46 12.19 -5.09 -5.95
N TRP A 47 11.56 -4.96 -7.12
CA TRP A 47 10.32 -5.64 -7.44
C TRP A 47 10.49 -7.17 -7.35
N GLN A 48 9.50 -7.86 -6.80
CA GLN A 48 9.51 -9.31 -6.65
C GLN A 48 8.19 -9.90 -7.16
N GLY A 49 8.28 -11.01 -7.88
CA GLY A 49 7.11 -11.70 -8.44
C GLY A 49 6.56 -11.01 -9.69
N SER A 50 5.31 -11.33 -10.03
CA SER A 50 4.69 -10.86 -11.27
C SER A 50 3.85 -9.60 -11.03
N ALA A 51 4.07 -8.58 -11.86
CA ALA A 51 3.18 -7.42 -11.90
C ALA A 51 1.73 -7.85 -12.14
N HIS A 52 0.79 -7.19 -11.46
CA HIS A 52 -0.65 -7.47 -11.55
C HIS A 52 -1.08 -8.81 -10.93
N CYS A 53 -0.18 -9.54 -10.28
CA CYS A 53 -0.54 -10.63 -9.39
C CYS A 53 -0.95 -10.06 -8.02
N GLY A 54 -2.23 -10.22 -7.64
CA GLY A 54 -2.74 -9.60 -6.41
C GLY A 54 -1.99 -10.00 -5.13
N LEU A 55 -1.42 -11.20 -5.08
CA LEU A 55 -0.59 -11.64 -3.96
C LEU A 55 0.77 -10.92 -3.92
N ASP A 56 1.43 -10.81 -5.07
CA ASP A 56 2.75 -10.18 -5.14
C ASP A 56 2.63 -8.65 -4.96
N ASP A 57 1.59 -8.03 -5.52
CA ASP A 57 1.25 -6.63 -5.27
C ASP A 57 0.97 -6.37 -3.78
N ALA A 58 0.30 -7.31 -3.09
CA ALA A 58 0.05 -7.19 -1.65
C ALA A 58 1.36 -7.30 -0.83
N LYS A 59 2.27 -8.21 -1.20
CA LYS A 59 3.59 -8.32 -0.56
C LYS A 59 4.42 -7.05 -0.77
N SER A 60 4.43 -6.50 -1.97
CA SER A 60 5.11 -5.25 -2.30
C SER A 60 4.58 -4.08 -1.47
N ASN A 61 3.25 -3.94 -1.34
CA ASN A 61 2.65 -2.95 -0.44
C ASN A 61 3.06 -3.15 1.02
N GLY A 62 3.13 -4.40 1.50
CA GLY A 62 3.58 -4.70 2.87
C GLY A 62 5.02 -4.28 3.13
N ARG A 63 5.92 -4.50 2.16
CA ARG A 63 7.33 -4.08 2.25
C ARG A 63 7.46 -2.56 2.27
N LEU A 64 6.72 -1.85 1.42
CA LEU A 64 6.67 -0.38 1.43
C LEU A 64 6.20 0.16 2.77
N LEU A 65 5.10 -0.37 3.32
CA LEU A 65 4.60 0.04 4.63
C LEU A 65 5.63 -0.20 5.74
N SER A 66 6.29 -1.37 5.74
CA SER A 66 7.32 -1.69 6.73
C SER A 66 8.50 -0.71 6.67
N LEU A 67 8.96 -0.35 5.47
CA LEU A 67 10.01 0.65 5.29
C LEU A 67 9.62 2.01 5.86
N LEU A 68 8.40 2.48 5.54
CA LEU A 68 7.88 3.76 6.04
C LEU A 68 7.79 3.79 7.57
N MET A 69 7.29 2.71 8.17
CA MET A 69 7.21 2.60 9.64
C MET A 69 8.59 2.66 10.29
N ASN A 70 9.59 2.00 9.71
CA ASN A 70 10.98 2.06 10.20
C ASN A 70 11.57 3.47 10.07
N GLN A 71 11.33 4.17 8.96
CA GLN A 71 11.80 5.55 8.78
C GLN A 71 11.17 6.50 9.80
N VAL A 72 9.85 6.39 10.03
CA VAL A 72 9.15 7.21 11.04
C VAL A 72 9.69 6.91 12.44
N LEU A 73 9.85 5.65 12.80
CA LEU A 73 10.38 5.26 14.11
C LEU A 73 11.80 5.79 14.32
N ASN A 74 12.68 5.64 13.34
CA ASN A 74 14.05 6.13 13.42
C ASN A 74 14.11 7.66 13.53
N SER A 75 13.24 8.37 12.82
CA SER A 75 13.13 9.84 12.91
C SER A 75 12.70 10.27 14.31
N LEU A 76 11.69 9.61 14.89
CA LEU A 76 11.22 9.88 16.25
C LEU A 76 12.31 9.63 17.31
N LEU A 77 13.13 8.59 17.12
CA LEU A 77 14.24 8.28 18.02
C LEU A 77 15.38 9.30 17.95
N GLN A 78 15.59 9.97 16.81
CA GLN A 78 16.61 11.03 16.67
C GLN A 78 16.16 12.37 17.27
N THR A 79 14.86 12.55 17.52
CA THR A 79 14.29 13.75 18.14
C THR A 79 14.13 13.67 19.66
N LEU A 80 14.50 12.54 20.28
CA LEU A 80 14.51 12.31 21.73
C LEU A 80 15.94 12.32 22.27
#